data_AF-A0A523TP13-F1
#
_entry.id   AF-A0A523TP13-F1
#
_cell.length_a   1.000
_cell.length_b   1.000
_cell.length_c   1.000
_cell.angle_alpha   90.00
_cell.angle_beta   90.00
_cell.angle_gamma   90.00
#
_symmetry.space_group_name_H-M   'P 1'
#
loop_
_entity.id
_entity.type
_entity.pdbx_description
1 polymer ?
#
loop_
_entity_poly.entity_id
_entity_poly.type
_entity_poly.pdbx_seq_one_letter_code
_entity_poly.pdbx_strand_id
1 'polypeptide(L)'
;MKKTAFHVALFVLFILASIMSACRGEIEPVSNGELHLTFTGDDCIYEGPTLLKAGPVTLHFDNQGDMLAAVNLMRHLEGKTIQDMIDYLGEEPFVGHQPTWVEDLETWLYINAGESLTWEGVLEPSVYSMVCGRVTGNIWYGTGLTVVE
;
A
#
# COMPACT_ATOMS: atom_id res chain seq x y z
N MET A 1 0.67 -39.55 -55.74
CA MET A 1 1.36 -38.90 -54.60
C MET A 1 1.12 -37.40 -54.66
N LYS A 2 0.41 -36.81 -53.69
CA LYS A 2 0.37 -35.37 -53.32
C LYS A 2 -0.85 -35.14 -52.40
N LYS A 3 -0.65 -35.22 -51.08
CA LYS A 3 -1.63 -34.84 -50.04
C LYS A 3 -0.85 -34.22 -48.86
N THR A 4 -0.32 -33.01 -49.03
CA THR A 4 0.42 -32.30 -47.97
C THR A 4 0.44 -30.81 -48.28
N ALA A 5 -0.72 -30.15 -48.30
CA ALA A 5 -0.75 -28.69 -48.47
C ALA A 5 -1.93 -27.97 -47.79
N PHE A 6 -2.82 -28.66 -47.07
CA PHE A 6 -4.08 -28.05 -46.62
C PHE A 6 -4.19 -27.75 -45.12
N HIS A 7 -3.15 -28.05 -44.32
CA HIS A 7 -3.25 -27.97 -42.84
C HIS A 7 -2.44 -26.83 -42.21
N VAL A 8 -1.65 -26.06 -42.97
CA VAL A 8 -0.76 -25.04 -42.39
C VAL A 8 -1.40 -23.64 -42.36
N ALA A 9 -2.42 -23.37 -43.17
CA ALA A 9 -3.01 -22.04 -43.29
C ALA A 9 -3.99 -21.68 -42.15
N LEU A 10 -4.45 -22.64 -41.35
CA LEU A 10 -5.48 -22.40 -40.32
C LEU A 10 -4.91 -22.03 -38.95
N PHE A 11 -3.60 -22.22 -38.72
CA PHE A 11 -2.98 -21.98 -37.41
C PHE A 11 -2.44 -20.55 -37.21
N VAL A 12 -2.29 -19.77 -38.29
CA VAL A 12 -1.69 -18.43 -38.23
C VAL A 12 -2.74 -17.35 -37.89
N LEU A 13 -4.04 -17.61 -38.08
CA LEU A 13 -5.08 -16.62 -37.79
C LEU A 13 -5.49 -16.54 -36.31
N PHE A 14 -5.09 -17.48 -35.46
CA PHE A 14 -5.47 -17.49 -34.05
C PHE A 14 -4.48 -16.78 -33.11
N ILE A 15 -3.26 -16.46 -33.57
CA ILE A 15 -2.23 -15.85 -32.71
C ILE A 15 -2.33 -14.31 -32.67
N LEU A 16 -3.02 -13.68 -33.63
CA LEU A 16 -3.17 -12.22 -33.66
C LEU A 16 -4.31 -11.65 -32.80
N ALA A 17 -5.20 -12.48 -32.25
CA ALA A 17 -6.36 -12.02 -31.47
C ALA A 17 -6.11 -11.94 -29.95
N SER A 18 -4.97 -12.44 -29.45
CA SER A 18 -4.75 -12.61 -27.99
C SER A 18 -3.92 -11.50 -27.32
N ILE A 19 -3.50 -10.45 -28.06
CA ILE A 19 -2.55 -9.45 -27.52
C ILE A 19 -3.24 -8.17 -27.01
N MET A 20 -4.55 -7.98 -27.24
CA MET A 20 -5.26 -6.75 -26.81
C MET A 20 -6.07 -6.88 -25.51
N SER A 21 -5.89 -7.96 -24.75
CA SER A 21 -6.54 -8.15 -23.44
C SER A 21 -5.51 -8.18 -22.31
N ALA A 22 -4.58 -7.24 -22.34
CA ALA A 22 -3.69 -6.94 -21.22
C ALA A 22 -3.62 -5.42 -21.12
N CYS A 23 -3.84 -4.88 -19.92
CA CYS A 23 -3.91 -3.45 -19.59
C CYS A 23 -5.25 -2.75 -19.89
N ARG A 24 -6.39 -3.37 -19.56
CA ARG A 24 -7.49 -2.57 -19.02
C ARG A 24 -7.37 -2.64 -17.51
N GLY A 25 -6.48 -1.83 -16.94
CA GLY A 25 -6.53 -1.56 -15.51
C GLY A 25 -7.91 -1.00 -15.23
N GLU A 26 -8.72 -1.76 -14.50
CA GLU A 26 -9.89 -1.19 -13.85
C GLU A 26 -9.35 -0.10 -12.93
N ILE A 27 -9.63 1.14 -13.27
CA ILE A 27 -9.40 2.26 -12.37
C ILE A 27 -10.38 2.01 -11.24
N GLU A 28 -9.88 1.43 -10.15
CA GLU A 28 -10.60 1.27 -8.90
C GLU A 28 -11.26 2.62 -8.58
N PRO A 29 -12.57 2.65 -8.27
CA PRO A 29 -13.25 3.89 -7.97
C PRO A 29 -12.53 4.57 -6.80
N VAL A 30 -12.29 5.87 -6.96
CA VAL A 30 -11.67 6.67 -5.91
C VAL A 30 -12.57 6.63 -4.68
N SER A 31 -12.15 5.87 -3.67
CA SER A 31 -12.93 5.58 -2.47
C SER A 31 -12.85 6.74 -1.47
N ASN A 32 -13.93 6.93 -0.72
CA ASN A 32 -13.93 7.84 0.41
C ASN A 32 -13.31 7.13 1.63
N GLY A 33 -11.99 7.27 1.75
CA GLY A 33 -11.28 7.56 3.00
C GLY A 33 -11.26 6.55 4.15
N GLU A 34 -11.93 5.41 4.12
CA GLU A 34 -11.77 4.38 5.16
C GLU A 34 -10.53 3.53 4.88
N LEU A 35 -9.60 3.54 5.85
CA LEU A 35 -8.32 2.84 5.81
C LEU A 35 -8.28 1.89 7.00
N HIS A 36 -7.90 0.63 6.79
CA HIS A 36 -7.76 -0.35 7.87
C HIS A 36 -6.35 -0.88 7.91
N LEU A 37 -5.73 -0.83 9.09
CA LEU A 37 -4.39 -1.34 9.31
C LEU A 37 -4.39 -2.23 10.55
N THR A 38 -4.01 -3.49 10.38
CA THR A 38 -3.91 -4.47 11.46
C THR A 38 -2.46 -4.83 11.72
N PHE A 39 -2.03 -4.74 12.97
CA PHE A 39 -0.72 -5.23 13.38
C PHE A 39 -0.87 -6.55 14.15
N THR A 40 -0.24 -7.62 13.65
CA THR A 40 -0.29 -8.96 14.27
C THR A 40 0.82 -9.19 15.30
N GLY A 41 1.74 -8.24 15.43
CA GLY A 41 2.98 -8.40 16.19
C GLY A 41 4.20 -8.62 15.30
N ASP A 42 4.03 -9.31 14.16
CA ASP A 42 5.10 -9.63 13.21
C ASP A 42 4.76 -9.23 11.76
N ASP A 43 3.55 -8.74 11.49
CA ASP A 43 3.12 -8.22 10.18
C ASP A 43 2.28 -6.95 10.36
N CYS A 44 2.35 -6.06 9.37
CA CYS A 44 1.52 -4.86 9.26
C CYS A 44 0.62 -5.01 8.02
N ILE A 45 -0.65 -5.35 8.23
CA ILE A 45 -1.57 -5.73 7.17
C ILE A 45 -2.48 -4.55 6.86
N TYR A 46 -2.49 -4.10 5.61
CA TYR A 46 -3.38 -3.05 5.14
C TYR A 46 -4.55 -3.60 4.33
N GLU A 47 -5.74 -3.11 4.63
CA GLU A 47 -6.96 -3.34 3.86
C GLU A 47 -7.57 -1.98 3.52
N GLY A 48 -7.64 -1.68 2.22
CA GLY A 48 -8.22 -0.43 1.74
C GLY A 48 -7.72 -0.04 0.36
N PRO A 49 -8.20 1.10 -0.17
CA PRO A 49 -7.77 1.62 -1.47
C PRO A 49 -6.30 2.08 -1.42
N THR A 50 -5.56 1.96 -2.52
CA THR A 50 -4.22 2.56 -2.66
C THR A 50 -4.26 3.90 -3.41
N LEU A 51 -5.41 4.25 -4.00
CA LEU A 51 -5.67 5.51 -4.68
C LEU A 51 -6.88 6.20 -4.05
N LEU A 52 -6.67 7.41 -3.54
CA LEU A 52 -7.64 8.19 -2.80
C LEU A 52 -7.83 9.57 -3.42
N LYS A 53 -8.99 10.17 -3.18
CA LYS A 53 -9.20 11.59 -3.42
C LYS A 53 -8.74 12.36 -2.19
N ALA A 54 -8.17 13.54 -2.41
CA ALA A 54 -7.88 14.49 -1.34
C ALA A 54 -9.16 14.84 -0.59
N GLY A 55 -9.05 14.93 0.74
CA GLY A 55 -10.18 15.17 1.61
C GLY A 55 -10.14 14.37 2.92
N PRO A 56 -11.28 14.35 3.63
CA PRO A 56 -11.40 13.65 4.91
C PRO A 56 -11.20 12.14 4.76
N VAL A 57 -10.47 11.56 5.70
CA VAL A 57 -10.24 10.11 5.82
C VAL A 57 -10.35 9.67 7.28
N THR A 58 -10.62 8.39 7.47
CA THR A 58 -10.67 7.71 8.75
C THR A 58 -9.77 6.47 8.67
N LEU A 59 -8.74 6.42 9.52
CA LEU A 59 -7.88 5.25 9.68
C LEU A 59 -8.30 4.49 10.93
N HIS A 60 -8.65 3.23 10.74
CA HIS A 60 -8.82 2.25 11.81
C HIS A 60 -7.54 1.45 11.96
N PHE A 61 -7.00 1.43 13.16
CA PHE A 61 -5.82 0.64 13.50
C PHE A 61 -6.15 -0.38 14.58
N ASP A 62 -5.85 -1.64 14.32
CA ASP A 62 -6.11 -2.77 15.21
C ASP A 62 -4.79 -3.41 15.65
N ASN A 63 -4.52 -3.42 16.95
CA ASN A 63 -3.38 -4.16 17.49
C ASN A 63 -3.81 -5.57 17.92
N GLN A 64 -3.62 -6.54 17.04
CA GLN A 64 -3.86 -7.96 17.31
C GLN A 64 -2.63 -8.68 17.88
N GLY A 65 -1.50 -7.97 18.05
CA GLY A 65 -0.33 -8.49 18.73
C GLY A 65 -0.54 -8.63 20.24
N ASP A 66 0.45 -9.20 20.91
CA ASP A 66 0.49 -9.42 22.37
C ASP A 66 1.25 -8.32 23.14
N MET A 67 1.74 -7.30 22.43
CA MET A 67 2.53 -6.20 22.96
C MET A 67 1.98 -4.84 22.53
N LEU A 68 2.43 -3.77 23.20
CA LEU A 68 2.18 -2.39 22.80
C LEU A 68 2.70 -2.15 21.37
N ALA A 69 1.82 -1.73 20.48
CA ALA A 69 2.13 -1.37 19.11
C ALA A 69 2.14 0.14 18.91
N ALA A 70 2.77 0.57 17.83
CA ALA A 70 2.76 1.96 17.38
C ALA A 70 2.42 1.99 15.87
N VAL A 71 1.66 3.00 15.45
CA VAL A 71 1.36 3.26 14.04
C VAL A 71 1.74 4.68 13.68
N ASN A 72 2.18 4.85 12.43
CA ASN A 72 2.55 6.16 11.91
C ASN A 72 2.18 6.27 10.42
N LEU A 73 1.56 7.40 10.08
CA LEU A 73 1.16 7.79 8.74
C LEU A 73 2.01 8.99 8.31
N MET A 74 2.73 8.81 7.21
CA MET A 74 3.74 9.74 6.73
C MET A 74 3.38 10.23 5.33
N ARG A 75 3.52 11.54 5.11
CA ARG A 75 3.51 12.16 3.78
C ARG A 75 4.91 12.10 3.19
N HIS A 76 5.02 11.74 1.92
CA HIS A 76 6.26 11.78 1.17
C HIS A 76 6.49 13.19 0.60
N LEU A 77 7.69 13.72 0.80
CA LEU A 77 8.11 14.99 0.24
C LEU A 77 8.72 14.81 -1.17
N GLU A 78 8.83 15.90 -1.92
CA GLU A 78 9.70 16.04 -3.09
C GLU A 78 9.72 14.86 -4.08
N GLY A 79 8.55 14.49 -4.63
CA GLY A 79 8.47 13.49 -5.70
C GLY A 79 8.88 12.07 -5.29
N LYS A 80 9.02 11.81 -3.97
CA LYS A 80 9.32 10.47 -3.46
C LYS A 80 8.16 9.53 -3.66
N THR A 81 8.49 8.35 -4.14
CA THR A 81 7.54 7.31 -4.53
C THR A 81 7.30 6.33 -3.39
N ILE A 82 6.29 5.48 -3.57
CA ILE A 82 6.06 4.32 -2.70
C ILE A 82 7.27 3.38 -2.74
N GLN A 83 7.87 3.17 -3.93
CA GLN A 83 9.03 2.31 -4.08
C GLN A 83 10.26 2.85 -3.33
N ASP A 84 10.47 4.18 -3.30
CA ASP A 84 11.55 4.78 -2.51
C ASP A 84 11.44 4.43 -1.02
N MET A 85 10.22 4.32 -0.48
CA MET A 85 9.99 3.89 0.90
C MET A 85 10.27 2.41 1.10
N ILE A 86 9.76 1.56 0.20
CA ILE A 86 10.02 0.12 0.26
C ILE A 86 11.53 -0.15 0.19
N ASP A 87 12.24 0.51 -0.73
CA ASP A 87 13.68 0.38 -0.89
C ASP A 87 14.46 0.93 0.33
N TYR A 88 13.97 2.00 0.95
CA TYR A 88 14.57 2.57 2.17
C TYR A 88 14.42 1.63 3.38
N LEU A 89 13.24 1.06 3.58
CA LEU A 89 12.98 0.12 4.67
C LEU A 89 13.70 -1.22 4.46
N GLY A 90 13.78 -1.70 3.22
CA GLY A 90 14.50 -2.92 2.87
C GLY A 90 13.86 -4.17 3.47
N GLU A 91 14.65 -4.98 4.15
CA GLU A 91 14.16 -6.21 4.81
C GLU A 91 13.41 -5.89 6.09
N GLU A 92 12.29 -6.59 6.30
CA GLU A 92 11.46 -6.42 7.48
C GLU A 92 11.84 -7.42 8.59
N PRO A 93 11.80 -7.01 9.88
CA PRO A 93 11.50 -5.65 10.34
C PRO A 93 12.65 -4.68 10.09
N PHE A 94 12.32 -3.47 9.65
CA PHE A 94 13.26 -2.37 9.60
C PHE A 94 13.63 -1.91 11.02
N VAL A 95 14.90 -1.56 11.22
CA VAL A 95 15.41 -0.96 12.46
C VAL A 95 16.21 0.27 12.08
N GLY A 96 15.68 1.45 12.38
CA GLY A 96 16.33 2.71 12.05
C GLY A 96 15.44 3.93 12.27
N HIS A 97 15.91 5.07 11.75
CA HIS A 97 15.16 6.32 11.79
C HIS A 97 14.29 6.48 10.54
N GLN A 98 13.22 7.27 10.66
CA GLN A 98 12.42 7.68 9.51
C GLN A 98 13.30 8.44 8.50
N PRO A 99 13.03 8.30 7.19
CA PRO A 99 13.77 9.03 6.18
C PRO A 99 13.56 10.54 6.32
N THR A 100 14.54 11.35 5.94
CA THR A 100 14.42 12.82 6.03
C THR A 100 13.47 13.43 5.01
N TRP A 101 12.98 12.63 4.06
CA TRP A 101 12.07 13.04 2.99
C TRP A 101 10.61 12.67 3.27
N VAL A 102 10.28 12.36 4.52
CA VAL A 102 8.89 12.23 4.96
C VAL A 102 8.54 13.23 6.06
N GLU A 103 7.25 13.55 6.13
CA GLU A 103 6.62 14.33 7.18
C GLU A 103 5.58 13.47 7.89
N ASP A 104 5.69 13.38 9.21
CA ASP A 104 4.67 12.73 10.04
C ASP A 104 3.41 13.59 10.07
N LEU A 105 2.25 12.99 9.78
CA LEU A 105 0.98 13.71 9.92
C LEU A 105 0.63 13.93 11.39
N GLU A 106 1.06 13.01 12.23
CA GLU A 106 0.93 13.09 13.68
C GLU A 106 2.06 12.31 14.34
N THR A 107 2.28 12.57 15.63
CA THR A 107 3.19 11.73 16.45
C THR A 107 2.71 10.27 16.42
N TRP A 108 3.65 9.32 16.52
CA TRP A 108 3.34 7.90 16.66
C TRP A 108 2.20 7.66 17.65
N LEU A 109 1.16 6.98 17.18
CA LEU A 109 0.00 6.61 17.99
C LEU A 109 0.28 5.23 18.58
N TYR A 110 0.14 5.10 19.90
CA TYR A 110 0.44 3.86 20.63
C TYR A 110 -0.85 3.16 21.07
N ILE A 111 -0.93 1.84 20.89
CA ILE A 111 -2.14 1.05 21.14
C ILE A 111 -1.78 -0.23 21.90
N ASN A 112 -2.45 -0.50 23.03
CA ASN A 112 -2.19 -1.72 23.79
C ASN A 112 -2.60 -2.98 23.00
N ALA A 113 -2.10 -4.13 23.44
CA ALA A 113 -2.48 -5.42 22.89
C ALA A 113 -3.99 -5.65 22.95
N GLY A 114 -4.60 -6.06 21.83
CA GLY A 114 -6.02 -6.32 21.71
C GLY A 114 -6.91 -5.07 21.64
N GLU A 115 -6.34 -3.87 21.59
CA GLU A 115 -7.08 -2.62 21.45
C GLU A 115 -7.05 -2.10 20.01
N SER A 116 -8.00 -1.21 19.72
CA SER A 116 -8.15 -0.52 18.45
C SER A 116 -8.16 0.99 18.66
N LEU A 117 -7.76 1.71 17.61
CA LEU A 117 -7.64 3.15 17.54
C LEU A 117 -8.31 3.62 16.26
N THR A 118 -8.99 4.77 16.33
CA THR A 118 -9.44 5.49 15.14
C THR A 118 -8.71 6.82 15.07
N TRP A 119 -8.13 7.11 13.91
CA TRP A 119 -7.58 8.41 13.56
C TRP A 119 -8.44 9.04 12.46
N GLU A 120 -8.73 10.33 12.59
CA GLU A 120 -9.48 11.11 11.60
C GLU A 120 -8.63 12.29 11.15
N GLY A 121 -8.59 12.54 9.84
CA GLY A 121 -7.79 13.63 9.30
C GLY A 121 -8.17 13.99 7.88
N VAL A 122 -7.42 14.92 7.30
CA VAL A 122 -7.59 15.36 5.92
C VAL A 122 -6.29 15.11 5.17
N LEU A 123 -6.35 14.32 4.09
CA LEU A 123 -5.20 14.10 3.22
C LEU A 123 -5.21 15.10 2.07
N GLU A 124 -4.07 15.72 1.84
CA GLU A 124 -3.80 16.57 0.67
C GLU A 124 -3.24 15.71 -0.48
N PRO A 125 -3.25 16.20 -1.73
CA PRO A 125 -2.60 15.50 -2.83
C PRO A 125 -1.11 15.22 -2.52
N SER A 126 -0.76 13.94 -2.47
CA SER A 126 0.61 13.48 -2.20
C SER A 126 0.73 11.95 -2.29
N VAL A 127 1.93 11.44 -2.05
CA VAL A 127 2.16 10.03 -1.75
C VAL A 127 2.29 9.90 -0.23
N TYR A 128 1.71 8.85 0.33
CA TYR A 128 1.77 8.55 1.75
C TYR A 128 2.24 7.12 1.97
N SER A 129 2.84 6.85 3.12
CA SER A 129 3.10 5.50 3.60
C SER A 129 2.62 5.33 5.03
N MET A 130 2.17 4.12 5.35
CA MET A 130 1.84 3.72 6.71
C MET A 130 2.73 2.59 7.15
N VAL A 131 3.16 2.65 8.40
CA VAL A 131 3.97 1.62 9.04
C VAL A 131 3.40 1.26 10.40
N CYS A 132 3.59 0.01 10.79
CA CYS A 132 3.36 -0.47 12.16
C CYS A 132 4.71 -0.74 12.80
N GLY A 133 4.79 -0.64 14.12
CA GLY A 133 6.00 -1.01 14.83
C GLY A 133 5.76 -1.44 16.26
N ARG A 134 6.76 -2.12 16.81
CA ARG A 134 6.89 -2.31 18.25
C ARG A 134 7.57 -1.09 18.85
N VAL A 135 7.24 -0.74 20.09
CA VAL A 135 7.90 0.36 20.81
C VAL A 135 9.41 0.12 20.98
N THR A 136 9.87 -1.11 20.81
CA THR A 136 11.29 -1.49 20.83
C THR A 136 12.06 -1.10 19.55
N GLY A 137 11.39 -0.58 18.52
CA GLY A 137 12.03 -0.03 17.31
C GLY A 137 12.04 -0.94 16.08
N ASN A 138 11.32 -2.07 16.09
CA ASN A 138 11.07 -2.88 14.91
C ASN A 138 9.87 -2.32 14.14
N ILE A 139 10.01 -2.12 12.83
CA ILE A 139 9.02 -1.49 11.97
C ILE A 139 8.70 -2.41 10.79
N TRP A 140 7.42 -2.49 10.44
CA TRP A 140 6.89 -3.22 9.30
C TRP A 140 6.09 -2.26 8.42
N TYR A 141 6.29 -2.38 7.12
CA TYR A 141 5.60 -1.64 6.10
C TYR A 141 4.16 -2.12 6.00
N GLY A 142 3.21 -1.20 6.16
CA GLY A 142 1.80 -1.50 5.98
C GLY A 142 1.36 -1.31 4.55
N THR A 143 1.52 -0.09 4.03
CA THR A 143 1.08 0.26 2.67
C THR A 143 1.64 1.60 2.21
N GLY A 144 1.48 1.84 0.91
CA GLY A 144 1.67 3.12 0.26
C GLY A 144 0.38 3.56 -0.42
N LEU A 145 0.05 4.84 -0.29
CA LEU A 145 -1.16 5.45 -0.83
C LEU A 145 -0.80 6.60 -1.76
N THR A 146 -1.56 6.78 -2.84
CA THR A 146 -1.52 7.98 -3.68
C THR A 146 -2.82 8.75 -3.48
N VAL A 147 -2.71 10.03 -3.16
CA VAL A 147 -3.84 10.94 -2.99
C VAL A 147 -3.83 11.95 -4.13
N VAL A 148 -4.94 12.05 -4.87
CA VAL A 148 -5.12 12.93 -6.03
C VAL A 148 -6.23 13.95 -5.78
N GLU A 149 -6.32 15.00 -6.61
CA GLU A 149 -7.35 16.05 -6.50
C GLU A 149 -8.81 15.56 -6.66
#